data_AF-A0A832ATQ7-F1
#
_entry.id   AF-A0A832ATQ7-F1
#
_cell.length_a   1.000
_cell.length_b   1.000
_cell.length_c   1.000
_cell.angle_alpha   90.00
_cell.angle_beta   90.00
_cell.angle_gamma   90.00
#
_symmetry.space_group_name_H-M   'P 1'
#
loop_
_entity.id
_entity.type
_entity.pdbx_description
1 polymer ?
#
loop_
_entity_poly.entity_id
_entity_poly.type
_entity_poly.pdbx_seq_one_letter_code
_entity_poly.pdbx_strand_id
1 'polypeptide(L)' 'DMLERKGVMVRAATMRELAEETPDAYKNVDKVIDVATRAGIVRPIARLIPLAVIKG' A
#
# COMPACT_ATOMS: atom_id res chain seq x y z
N ASP A 1 13.64 -2.05 -3.37
CA ASP A 1 13.59 -1.98 -4.85
C ASP A 1 12.32 -1.39 -5.46
N MET A 2 11.18 -2.10 -5.55
CA MET A 2 10.01 -1.60 -6.29
C MET A 2 9.41 -0.31 -5.72
N LEU A 3 9.31 -0.19 -4.39
CA LEU A 3 8.81 1.02 -3.72
C LEU A 3 9.78 2.19 -3.86
N GLU A 4 11.09 1.93 -3.73
CA GLU A 4 12.13 2.95 -3.92
C GLU A 4 12.17 3.47 -5.36
N ARG A 5 11.94 2.60 -6.36
CA ARG A 5 11.77 3.01 -7.76
C ARG A 5 10.55 3.92 -7.99
N LYS A 6 9.55 3.86 -7.10
CA LYS A 6 8.39 4.76 -7.11
C LYS A 6 8.61 6.03 -6.27
N GLY A 7 9.84 6.28 -5.81
CA GLY A 7 10.19 7.44 -4.99
C GLY A 7 9.81 7.32 -3.52
N VAL A 8 9.45 6.12 -3.05
CA VAL A 8 9.07 5.88 -1.66
C VAL A 8 10.31 5.45 -0.87
N MET A 9 10.69 6.21 0.16
CA MET A 9 11.81 5.84 1.02
C MET A 9 11.46 4.63 1.89
N VAL A 10 12.28 3.57 1.87
CA VAL A 10 12.03 2.36 2.66
C VAL A 10 13.13 2.15 3.71
N ARG A 11 12.71 1.84 4.94
CA ARG A 11 13.56 1.37 6.03
C ARG A 11 12.87 0.15 6.67
N ALA A 12 13.57 -0.98 6.72
CA ALA A 12 13.09 -2.22 7.32
C ALA A 12 14.15 -2.77 8.28
N ALA A 13 13.75 -3.40 9.39
CA ALA A 13 14.69 -4.08 10.29
C ALA A 13 15.32 -5.30 9.62
N THR A 14 14.53 -6.06 8.83
CA THR A 14 15.03 -7.15 8.00
C THR A 14 14.43 -7.15 6.58
N MET A 15 15.16 -7.74 5.63
CA MET A 15 14.67 -7.95 4.26
C MET A 15 13.46 -8.90 4.20
N ARG A 16 13.32 -9.79 5.20
CA ARG A 16 12.22 -10.74 5.29
C ARG A 16 10.90 -10.05 5.62
N GLU A 17 10.89 -9.15 6.60
CA GLU A 17 9.69 -8.36 6.95
C GLU A 17 9.23 -7.51 5.76
N LEU A 18 10.18 -6.96 5.00
CA LEU A 18 9.85 -6.22 3.79
C LEU A 18 9.26 -7.13 2.69
N ALA A 19 9.72 -8.38 2.59
CA ALA A 19 9.23 -9.34 1.62
C ALA A 19 7.79 -9.81 1.92
N GLU A 20 7.47 -10.02 3.20
CA GLU A 20 6.14 -10.41 3.66
C GLU A 20 5.08 -9.33 3.38
N GLU A 21 5.48 -8.05 3.32
CA GLU A 21 4.59 -6.92 3.01
C GLU A 21 4.73 -6.34 1.59
N THR A 22 5.28 -7.11 0.66
CA THR A 22 5.33 -6.65 -0.74
C THR A 22 3.93 -6.35 -1.28
N PRO A 23 3.74 -5.34 -2.15
CA PRO A 23 2.42 -5.01 -2.69
C PRO A 23 1.69 -6.17 -3.38
N ASP A 24 2.44 -7.14 -3.92
CA ASP A 24 1.90 -8.35 -4.54
C ASP A 24 1.31 -9.34 -3.51
N ALA A 25 1.68 -9.23 -2.23
CA ALA A 25 1.08 -9.98 -1.13
C ALA A 25 -0.34 -9.51 -0.80
N TYR A 26 -0.74 -8.34 -1.29
CA TYR A 26 -2.04 -7.73 -1.00
C TYR A 26 -2.95 -7.62 -2.23
N LYS A 27 -4.25 -7.52 -1.95
CA LYS A 27 -5.24 -7.16 -2.96
C LYS A 27 -4.98 -5.72 -3.45
N ASN A 28 -5.34 -5.45 -4.70
CA ASN A 28 -5.35 -4.08 -5.19
C ASN A 28 -6.40 -3.25 -4.43
N VAL A 29 -5.92 -2.27 -3.63
CA VAL A 29 -6.76 -1.40 -2.81
C VAL A 29 -7.76 -0.58 -3.63
N ASP A 30 -7.43 -0.22 -4.87
CA ASP A 30 -8.34 0.52 -5.76
C ASP A 30 -9.58 -0.30 -6.08
N LYS A 31 -9.41 -1.61 -6.32
CA LYS A 31 -10.55 -2.52 -6.55
C LYS A 31 -11.41 -2.69 -5.30
N VAL A 32 -10.78 -2.74 -4.12
CA VAL A 32 -11.49 -2.87 -2.84
C VAL A 32 -12.37 -1.65 -2.59
N ILE A 33 -11.81 -0.44 -2.77
CA ILE A 33 -12.55 0.82 -2.61
C ILE A 33 -13.66 0.96 -3.65
N ASP A 34 -13.43 0.56 -4.91
CA ASP A 34 -14.45 0.59 -5.97
C ASP A 34 -15.66 -0.31 -5.64
N VAL A 35 -15.42 -1.54 -5.21
CA VAL A 35 -16.49 -2.46 -4.78
C VAL A 35 -17.28 -1.89 -3.60
N ALA A 36 -16.59 -1.39 -2.57
CA ALA A 36 -17.25 -0.81 -1.39
C ALA A 36 -18.06 0.45 -1.73
N THR A 37 -17.55 1.29 -2.65
CA THR A 37 -18.26 2.50 -3.10
C THR A 37 -19.53 2.13 -3.86
N ARG A 38 -19.46 1.15 -4.78
CA ARG A 38 -20.64 0.66 -5.52
C ARG A 38 -21.68 -0.02 -4.63
N ALA A 39 -21.24 -0.64 -3.54
CA ALA A 39 -22.13 -1.21 -2.53
C ALA A 39 -22.78 -0.15 -1.62
N GLY A 40 -22.40 1.14 -1.75
CA GLY A 40 -22.96 2.23 -0.96
C GLY A 40 -22.54 2.26 0.51
N ILE A 41 -21.52 1.47 0.89
CA ILE A 41 -21.06 1.34 2.28
C ILE A 41 -19.96 2.33 2.66
N VAL A 42 -19.30 2.94 1.67
CA VAL A 42 -18.27 3.96 1.88
C VAL A 42 -18.41 5.09 0.87
N ARG A 43 -17.91 6.27 1.26
CA ARG A 43 -17.75 7.43 0.38
C ARG A 43 -16.27 7.83 0.36
N PRO A 44 -15.53 7.61 -0.73
CA PRO A 44 -14.13 8.04 -0.83
C PRO A 44 -13.99 9.55 -0.66
N ILE A 45 -13.00 9.98 0.12
CA ILE A 45 -12.74 11.41 0.42
C ILE A 45 -11.40 11.86 -0.14
N ALA A 46 -10.35 11.08 0.12
CA ALA A 46 -9.00 11.38 -0.33
C ALA A 46 -8.22 10.09 -0.58
N ARG A 47 -7.22 10.18 -1.47
CA ARG A 47 -6.20 9.15 -1.67
C ARG A 47 -4.87 9.72 -1.23
N LEU A 48 -4.16 8.99 -0.39
CA LEU A 48 -2.81 9.34 0.04
C LEU A 48 -1.78 8.58 -0.79
N ILE A 49 -0.67 9.23 -1.06
CA ILE A 49 0.49 8.64 -1.72
C ILE A 49 1.63 8.58 -0.69
N PRO A 50 2.18 7.40 -0.40
CA PRO A 50 3.22 7.28 0.62
C PRO A 50 4.52 7.95 0.17
N LEU A 51 5.17 8.65 1.08
CA LEU A 51 6.51 9.23 0.89
C LEU A 51 7.60 8.35 1.50
N ALA A 52 7.29 7.68 2.63
CA ALA A 52 8.19 6.78 3.32
C ALA A 52 7.44 5.61 3.96
N VAL A 53 8.12 4.47 4.06
CA VAL A 53 7.68 3.25 4.75
C VAL A 53 8.79 2.84 5.71
N ILE A 54 8.50 2.86 7.00
CA ILE A 54 9.40 2.44 8.07
C ILE A 54 8.77 1.22 8.73
N LYS A 55 9.49 0.10 8.72
CA LYS A 55 9.07 -1.21 9.24
C LYS A 55 10.16 -1.79 10.14
N GLY A 56 9.75 -2.52 11.15
CA GLY A 56 10.60 -3.20 12.12
C GLY A 56 9.78 -3.72 13.27
#